data_AF-A0A1V3J0S8-F1
#
_entry.id   AF-A0A1V3J0S8-F1
#
_cell.length_a   1.000
_cell.length_b   1.000
_cell.length_c   1.000
_cell.angle_alpha   90.00
_cell.angle_beta   90.00
_cell.angle_gamma   90.00
#
_symmetry.space_group_name_H-M   'P 1'
#
loop_
_entity.id
_entity.type
_entity.pdbx_description
1 polymer ?
#
loop_
_entity_poly.entity_id
_entity_poly.type
_entity_poly.pdbx_seq_one_letter_code
_entity_poly.pdbx_strand_id
1 'polypeptide(L)'
;MATEIVDKKKKTEEPLEDKSKGLNSLLWILVVVFFAAAAIGNIYFQKMYSAPVRVIGMAIMLVLAFVFAAITNQGTKARNFFKEAKNEARKVVWPTRSETRQTTLIVMGVTVVASLFFWATDSIVVSIINFLTDLRF
;
A
#
# COMPACT_ATOMS: atom_id res chain seq x y z
N MET A 1 -7.40 -44.42 -7.83
CA MET A 1 -7.55 -43.78 -6.50
C MET A 1 -6.60 -42.58 -6.33
N ALA A 2 -5.27 -42.70 -6.46
CA ALA A 2 -4.36 -41.54 -6.39
C ALA A 2 -4.42 -40.58 -7.61
N THR A 3 -4.85 -41.09 -8.77
CA THR A 3 -4.97 -40.32 -10.02
C THR A 3 -6.20 -39.41 -10.04
N GLU A 4 -7.35 -39.86 -9.50
CA GLU A 4 -8.58 -39.05 -9.45
C GLU A 4 -8.47 -37.85 -8.50
N ILE A 5 -7.68 -37.94 -7.44
CA ILE A 5 -7.45 -36.82 -6.50
C ILE A 5 -6.60 -35.72 -7.12
N VAL A 6 -5.68 -36.07 -8.04
CA VAL A 6 -4.86 -35.11 -8.79
C VAL A 6 -5.72 -34.37 -9.82
N ASP A 7 -6.60 -35.08 -10.52
CA ASP A 7 -7.51 -34.47 -11.51
C ASP A 7 -8.55 -33.54 -10.87
N LYS A 8 -9.06 -33.88 -9.68
CA LYS A 8 -10.03 -33.02 -8.97
C LYS A 8 -9.41 -31.72 -8.45
N LYS A 9 -8.13 -31.76 -8.06
CA LYS A 9 -7.38 -30.56 -7.62
C LYS A 9 -7.05 -29.63 -8.78
N LYS A 10 -6.72 -30.20 -9.96
CA LYS A 10 -6.46 -29.45 -11.20
C LYS A 10 -7.71 -28.78 -11.79
N LYS A 11 -8.90 -29.31 -11.50
CA LYS A 11 -10.20 -28.79 -11.99
C LYS A 11 -10.79 -27.64 -11.15
N THR A 12 -10.15 -27.26 -10.03
CA THR A 12 -10.63 -26.15 -9.16
C THR A 12 -9.91 -24.82 -9.43
N GLU A 13 -8.86 -24.83 -10.23
CA GLU A 13 -8.22 -23.61 -10.75
C GLU A 13 -8.70 -23.39 -12.18
N GLU A 14 -9.95 -22.96 -12.34
CA GLU A 14 -10.36 -22.38 -13.62
C GLU A 14 -9.47 -21.15 -13.87
N PRO A 15 -8.67 -21.13 -14.96
CA PRO A 15 -8.00 -19.90 -15.34
C PRO A 15 -9.12 -18.91 -15.62
N LEU A 16 -9.16 -17.83 -14.84
CA LEU A 16 -10.02 -16.69 -15.12
C LEU A 16 -9.91 -16.42 -16.62
N GLU A 17 -11.05 -16.39 -17.31
CA GLU A 17 -11.10 -16.15 -18.74
C GLU A 17 -10.45 -14.79 -19.01
N ASP A 18 -9.17 -14.83 -19.38
CA ASP A 18 -8.35 -13.64 -19.56
C ASP A 18 -8.98 -12.87 -20.72
N LYS A 19 -9.60 -11.73 -20.42
CA LYS A 19 -10.20 -10.86 -21.44
C LYS A 19 -9.18 -10.63 -22.56
N SER A 20 -9.66 -10.62 -23.80
CA SER A 20 -8.79 -10.49 -24.98
C SER A 20 -7.82 -9.31 -24.83
N LYS A 21 -6.60 -9.47 -25.35
CA LYS A 21 -5.53 -8.48 -25.24
C LYS A 21 -6.00 -7.07 -25.68
N GLY A 22 -6.86 -7.00 -26.70
CA GLY A 22 -7.50 -5.78 -27.16
C GLY A 22 -8.46 -5.15 -26.15
N LEU A 23 -9.36 -5.93 -25.55
CA LEU A 23 -10.30 -5.45 -24.52
C LEU A 23 -9.58 -4.98 -23.26
N ASN A 24 -8.53 -5.69 -22.82
CA ASN A 24 -7.76 -5.28 -21.66
C ASN A 24 -6.98 -3.98 -21.91
N SER A 25 -6.39 -3.82 -23.10
CA SER A 25 -5.73 -2.56 -23.50
C SER A 25 -6.73 -1.40 -23.55
N LEU A 26 -7.92 -1.62 -24.11
CA LEU A 26 -9.00 -0.63 -24.16
C LEU A 26 -9.42 -0.17 -22.76
N LEU A 27 -9.58 -1.10 -21.82
CA LEU A 27 -9.90 -0.77 -20.43
C LEU A 27 -8.80 0.08 -19.77
N TRP A 28 -7.53 -0.22 -20.03
CA TRP A 28 -6.41 0.59 -19.52
C TRP A 28 -6.37 2.00 -20.13
N ILE A 29 -6.61 2.12 -21.44
CA ILE A 29 -6.73 3.42 -22.10
C ILE A 29 -7.86 4.22 -21.45
N LEU A 30 -9.01 3.59 -21.21
CA LEU A 30 -10.16 4.25 -20.58
C LEU A 30 -9.84 4.72 -19.16
N VAL A 31 -9.13 3.91 -18.35
CA VAL A 31 -8.65 4.32 -17.02
C VAL A 31 -7.75 5.57 -17.11
N VAL A 32 -6.78 5.57 -18.02
CA VAL A 32 -5.88 6.73 -18.22
C VAL A 32 -6.65 7.97 -18.64
N VAL A 33 -7.65 7.82 -19.52
CA VAL A 33 -8.52 8.92 -19.95
C VAL A 33 -9.31 9.51 -18.77
N PHE A 34 -9.89 8.67 -17.90
CA PHE A 34 -10.61 9.16 -16.72
C PHE A 34 -9.70 9.89 -15.72
N PHE A 35 -8.47 9.40 -15.51
CA PHE A 35 -7.48 10.10 -14.68
C PHE A 35 -7.03 11.43 -15.29
N ALA A 36 -6.76 11.46 -16.59
CA ALA A 36 -6.40 12.69 -17.29
C ALA A 36 -7.54 13.70 -17.25
N ALA A 37 -8.78 13.26 -17.46
CA ALA A 37 -9.96 14.11 -17.37
C ALA A 37 -10.18 14.65 -15.95
N ALA A 38 -9.91 13.86 -14.91
CA ALA A 38 -9.94 14.34 -13.52
C ALA A 38 -8.89 15.43 -13.26
N ALA A 39 -7.65 15.23 -13.73
CA ALA A 39 -6.56 16.20 -13.58
C ALA A 39 -6.83 17.51 -14.37
N ILE A 40 -7.23 17.39 -15.63
CA ILE A 40 -7.54 18.53 -16.50
C ILE A 40 -8.77 19.27 -15.98
N GLY A 41 -9.82 18.54 -15.58
CA GLY A 41 -11.00 19.10 -14.96
C GLY A 41 -10.66 19.91 -13.72
N ASN A 42 -9.78 19.37 -12.86
CA ASN A 42 -9.33 20.10 -11.68
C ASN A 42 -8.63 21.43 -12.04
N ILE A 43 -7.78 21.46 -13.07
CA ILE A 43 -7.06 22.68 -13.51
C ILE A 43 -8.02 23.70 -14.15
N TYR A 44 -8.90 23.27 -15.05
CA TYR A 44 -9.77 24.16 -15.80
C TYR A 44 -10.85 24.79 -14.91
N PHE A 45 -11.45 24.00 -14.02
CA PHE A 45 -12.49 24.50 -13.13
C PHE A 45 -11.95 25.35 -11.96
N GLN A 46 -10.62 25.57 -11.88
CA GLN A 46 -9.94 26.37 -10.84
C GLN A 46 -10.45 27.80 -10.68
N LYS A 47 -11.01 28.39 -11.73
CA LYS A 47 -11.44 29.80 -11.73
C LYS A 47 -12.95 30.00 -11.60
N MET A 48 -13.76 28.96 -11.81
CA MET A 48 -15.21 29.12 -12.02
C MET A 48 -16.09 28.50 -10.92
N TYR A 49 -15.61 27.51 -10.15
CA TYR A 49 -16.40 26.81 -9.13
C TYR A 49 -15.79 26.86 -7.72
N SER A 50 -16.60 26.76 -6.66
CA SER A 50 -16.09 26.66 -5.28
C SER A 50 -15.38 25.31 -5.03
N ALA A 51 -14.43 25.28 -4.10
CA ALA A 51 -13.58 24.11 -3.79
C ALA A 51 -14.37 22.79 -3.55
N PRO A 52 -15.52 22.77 -2.83
CA PRO A 52 -16.24 21.54 -2.55
C PRO A 52 -16.77 20.83 -3.81
N VAL A 53 -17.26 21.57 -4.80
CA VAL A 53 -17.86 21.02 -6.03
C VAL A 53 -16.80 20.27 -6.86
N ARG A 54 -15.57 20.77 -6.90
CA ARG A 54 -14.46 20.14 -7.62
C ARG A 54 -14.01 18.85 -6.98
N VAL A 55 -13.92 18.84 -5.64
CA VAL A 55 -13.52 17.64 -4.89
C VAL A 55 -14.52 16.52 -5.13
N ILE A 56 -15.82 16.83 -5.16
CA ILE A 56 -16.86 15.85 -5.48
C ILE A 56 -16.72 15.36 -6.93
N GLY A 57 -16.55 16.26 -7.90
CA GLY A 57 -16.36 15.89 -9.31
C GLY A 57 -15.13 15.00 -9.54
N MET A 58 -14.00 15.35 -8.91
CA MET A 58 -12.77 14.56 -8.96
C MET A 58 -12.93 13.21 -8.27
N ALA A 59 -13.61 13.16 -7.12
CA ALA A 59 -13.90 11.91 -6.43
C ALA A 59 -14.73 10.96 -7.31
N ILE A 60 -15.76 11.46 -7.99
CA ILE A 60 -16.58 10.65 -8.91
C ILE A 60 -15.73 10.10 -10.07
N MET A 61 -14.92 10.94 -10.71
CA MET A 61 -14.06 10.52 -11.81
C MET A 61 -13.01 9.48 -11.38
N LEU A 62 -12.45 9.64 -10.19
CA LEU A 62 -11.53 8.65 -9.60
C LEU A 62 -12.24 7.33 -9.30
N VAL A 63 -13.43 7.37 -8.69
CA VAL A 63 -14.21 6.16 -8.41
C VAL A 63 -14.52 5.41 -9.71
N LEU A 64 -14.93 6.11 -10.77
CA LEU A 64 -15.15 5.49 -12.08
C LEU A 64 -13.86 4.85 -12.62
N ALA A 65 -12.72 5.56 -12.56
CA ALA A 65 -11.43 5.01 -12.98
C ALA A 65 -11.07 3.73 -12.20
N PHE A 66 -11.28 3.71 -10.88
CA PHE A 66 -11.05 2.53 -10.05
C PHE A 66 -11.99 1.37 -10.39
N VAL A 67 -13.26 1.64 -10.71
CA VAL A 67 -14.21 0.61 -11.14
C VAL A 67 -13.76 -0.03 -12.45
N PHE A 68 -13.37 0.78 -13.45
CA PHE A 68 -12.84 0.26 -14.71
C PHE A 68 -11.54 -0.51 -14.53
N ALA A 69 -10.64 -0.01 -13.67
CA ALA A 69 -9.40 -0.70 -13.32
C ALA A 69 -9.68 -2.05 -12.64
N ALA A 70 -10.69 -2.15 -11.77
CA ALA A 70 -11.07 -3.40 -11.10
C ALA A 70 -11.65 -4.45 -12.07
N ILE A 71 -12.26 -4.02 -13.18
CA ILE A 71 -12.84 -4.89 -14.22
C ILE A 71 -11.77 -5.35 -15.25
N THR A 72 -10.55 -4.79 -15.20
CA THR A 72 -9.41 -5.26 -16.00
C THR A 72 -8.99 -6.67 -15.62
N ASN A 73 -8.22 -7.31 -16.49
CA ASN A 73 -7.65 -8.63 -16.19
C ASN A 73 -6.76 -8.59 -14.94
N GLN A 74 -5.93 -7.54 -14.82
CA GLN A 74 -5.08 -7.34 -13.65
C GLN A 74 -5.88 -7.09 -12.37
N GLY A 75 -6.99 -6.35 -12.46
CA GLY A 75 -7.90 -6.12 -11.34
C GLY A 75 -8.58 -7.40 -10.85
N THR A 76 -8.97 -8.29 -11.76
CA THR A 76 -9.62 -9.56 -11.43
C THR A 76 -8.60 -10.54 -10.82
N LYS A 77 -7.38 -10.61 -11.36
CA LYS A 77 -6.25 -11.37 -10.79
C LYS A 77 -5.91 -10.89 -9.38
N ALA A 78 -5.83 -9.57 -9.16
CA ALA A 78 -5.59 -9.01 -7.84
C ALA A 78 -6.69 -9.42 -6.83
N ARG A 79 -7.97 -9.37 -7.22
CA ARG A 79 -9.08 -9.79 -6.34
C ARG A 79 -9.01 -11.26 -5.95
N ASN A 80 -8.60 -12.14 -6.87
CA ASN A 80 -8.39 -13.55 -6.55
C ASN A 80 -7.17 -13.77 -5.67
N PHE A 81 -6.07 -13.08 -5.94
CA PHE A 81 -4.89 -13.08 -5.07
C PHE A 81 -5.24 -12.64 -3.64
N PHE A 82 -6.08 -11.62 -3.45
CA PHE A 82 -6.57 -11.22 -2.12
C PHE A 82 -7.37 -12.33 -1.41
N LYS A 83 -8.17 -13.12 -2.15
CA LYS A 83 -8.90 -14.27 -1.57
C LYS A 83 -7.92 -15.36 -1.12
N GLU A 84 -6.94 -15.68 -1.95
CA GLU A 84 -5.89 -16.66 -1.65
C GLU A 84 -5.03 -16.20 -0.47
N ALA A 85 -4.59 -14.93 -0.46
CA ALA A 85 -3.85 -14.33 0.63
C ALA A 85 -4.64 -14.34 1.95
N LYS A 86 -5.96 -14.13 1.92
CA LYS A 86 -6.81 -14.26 3.11
C LYS A 86 -6.85 -15.70 3.61
N ASN A 87 -6.86 -16.69 2.72
CA ASN A 87 -6.82 -18.09 3.12
C ASN A 87 -5.46 -18.48 3.71
N GLU A 88 -4.37 -17.94 3.17
CA GLU A 88 -3.02 -18.15 3.72
C GLU A 88 -2.81 -17.43 5.04
N ALA A 89 -3.32 -16.20 5.18
CA ALA A 89 -3.27 -15.43 6.41
C ALA A 89 -3.99 -16.12 7.58
N ARG A 90 -4.96 -17.02 7.31
CA ARG A 90 -5.59 -17.85 8.35
C ARG A 90 -4.71 -19.00 8.82
N LYS A 91 -3.73 -19.43 8.02
CA LYS A 91 -2.73 -20.43 8.42
C LYS A 91 -1.62 -19.84 9.26
N VAL A 92 -1.44 -18.51 9.20
CA VAL A 92 -0.48 -17.79 10.05
C VAL A 92 -0.99 -17.85 11.48
N VAL A 93 -0.29 -18.61 12.31
CA VAL A 93 -0.52 -18.62 13.75
C VAL A 93 0.02 -17.31 14.30
N TRP A 94 -0.89 -16.39 14.63
CA TRP A 94 -0.49 -15.14 15.27
C TRP A 94 0.00 -15.44 16.68
N PRO A 95 1.16 -14.86 17.07
CA PRO A 95 1.76 -15.10 18.37
C PRO A 95 0.80 -14.69 19.48
N THR A 96 0.91 -15.38 20.62
CA THR A 96 0.09 -15.07 21.78
C THR A 96 0.39 -13.67 22.30
N ARG A 97 -0.56 -13.04 23.01
CA ARG A 97 -0.36 -11.68 23.59
C ARG A 97 0.86 -11.64 24.53
N SER A 98 1.16 -12.75 25.19
CA SER A 98 2.34 -12.94 26.05
C SER A 98 3.64 -12.88 25.25
N GLU A 99 3.75 -13.64 24.15
CA GLU A 99 4.95 -13.66 23.29
C GLU A 99 5.18 -12.31 22.60
N THR A 100 4.09 -11.68 22.16
CA THR A 100 4.14 -10.35 21.55
C THR A 100 4.71 -9.34 22.54
N ARG A 101 4.19 -9.31 23.78
CA ARG A 101 4.65 -8.39 24.81
C ARG A 101 6.10 -8.64 25.21
N GLN A 102 6.53 -9.90 25.28
CA GLN A 102 7.92 -10.24 25.58
C GLN A 102 8.86 -9.67 24.52
N THR A 103 8.56 -9.91 23.25
CA THR A 103 9.37 -9.39 22.14
C THR A 103 9.35 -7.86 22.10
N THR A 104 8.19 -7.22 22.29
CA THR A 104 8.09 -5.75 22.34
C THR A 104 8.92 -5.16 23.48
N LEU A 105 8.91 -5.77 24.67
CA LEU A 105 9.71 -5.29 25.80
C LEU A 105 11.21 -5.43 25.54
N ILE A 106 11.64 -6.53 24.90
CA ILE A 106 13.04 -6.71 24.48
C ILE A 106 13.45 -5.61 23.50
N VAL A 107 12.66 -5.38 22.45
CA VAL A 107 12.93 -4.33 21.46
C VAL A 107 12.96 -2.95 22.12
N MET A 108 11.99 -2.65 22.99
CA MET A 108 11.94 -1.40 23.73
C MET A 108 13.18 -1.19 24.59
N GLY A 109 13.66 -2.24 25.27
CA GLY A 109 14.91 -2.19 26.04
C GLY A 109 16.12 -1.84 25.17
N VAL A 110 16.28 -2.51 24.03
CA VAL A 110 17.37 -2.24 23.08
C VAL A 110 17.28 -0.81 22.52
N THR A 111 16.07 -0.35 22.16
CA THR A 111 15.84 1.02 21.67
C THR A 111 16.18 2.07 22.73
N VAL A 112 15.83 1.86 24.00
CA VAL A 112 16.19 2.78 25.10
C VAL A 112 17.69 2.88 25.24
N VAL A 113 18.41 1.75 25.27
CA VAL A 113 19.88 1.74 25.34
C VAL A 113 20.51 2.47 24.16
N ALA A 114 20.06 2.18 22.93
CA ALA A 114 20.55 2.84 21.73
C ALA A 114 20.28 4.36 21.77
N SER A 115 19.07 4.77 22.16
CA SER A 115 18.70 6.19 22.26
C SER A 115 19.54 6.94 23.29
N LEU A 116 19.85 6.30 24.43
CA LEU A 116 20.68 6.90 25.47
C LEU A 116 22.14 7.03 25.02
N PHE A 117 22.65 6.04 24.29
CA PHE A 117 23.99 6.09 23.70
C PHE A 117 24.15 7.23 22.69
N PHE A 118 23.18 7.37 21.76
CA PHE A 118 23.18 8.48 20.80
C PHE A 118 23.06 9.82 21.53
N TRP A 119 22.10 9.96 22.44
CA TRP A 119 21.93 11.17 23.23
C TRP A 119 23.19 11.59 24.01
N ALA A 120 23.90 10.63 24.61
CA ALA A 120 25.16 10.92 25.30
C ALA A 120 26.25 11.40 24.33
N THR A 121 26.35 10.75 23.16
CA THR A 121 27.31 11.13 22.11
C THR A 121 27.02 12.54 21.59
N ASP A 122 25.76 12.83 21.24
CA ASP A 122 25.32 14.14 20.78
C ASP A 122 25.58 15.21 21.85
N SER A 123 25.29 14.91 23.13
CA SER A 123 25.54 15.84 24.24
C SER A 123 27.03 16.17 24.40
N ILE A 124 27.92 15.18 24.26
CA ILE A 124 29.37 15.39 24.30
C ILE A 124 29.82 16.27 23.13
N VAL A 125 29.35 15.98 21.92
CA VAL A 125 29.68 16.76 20.72
C VAL A 125 29.25 18.22 20.89
N VAL A 126 28.02 18.46 21.35
CA VAL A 126 27.51 19.83 21.60
C VAL A 126 28.34 20.53 22.68
N SER A 127 28.69 19.83 23.77
CA SER A 127 29.52 20.40 24.83
C SER A 127 30.90 20.81 24.32
N ILE A 128 31.52 20.01 23.45
CA ILE A 128 32.83 20.32 22.85
C ILE A 128 32.71 21.53 21.92
N ILE A 129 31.67 21.57 21.07
CA ILE A 129 31.44 22.69 20.15
C ILE A 129 31.24 24.00 20.92
N ASN A 130 30.42 23.99 21.98
CA ASN A 130 30.19 25.17 22.81
C ASN A 130 31.47 25.61 23.50
N PHE A 131 32.21 24.69 24.12
CA PHE A 131 33.49 25.00 24.77
C PHE A 131 34.50 25.64 23.79
N LEU A 132 34.61 25.10 22.58
CA LEU A 132 35.52 25.64 21.56
C LEU A 132 35.07 27.00 21.02
N THR A 133 33.75 27.24 20.99
CA THR A 133 33.17 28.51 20.55
C THR A 133 33.36 29.60 21.61
N ASP A 134 33.13 29.27 22.88
CA ASP A 134 33.31 30.18 24.02
C ASP A 134 34.79 30.57 24.20
N LEU A 135 35.73 29.70 23.83
CA LEU A 135 37.16 29.98 23.84
C LEU A 135 37.62 30.91 22.71
N ARG A 136 36.77 31.13 21.69
CA ARG A 136 37.05 31.98 20.51
C ARG A 136 36.45 33.39 20.62
N PHE A 137 36.03 33.78 21.84
CA PHE A 137 35.66 35.14 22.22
C PHE A 137 36.36 35.51 23.53
#